data_AF-A0A842RA02-F1
#
_entry.id   AF-A0A842RA02-F1
#
_cell.length_a   1.000
_cell.length_b   1.000
_cell.length_c   1.000
_cell.angle_alpha   90.00
_cell.angle_beta   90.00
_cell.angle_gamma   90.00
#
_symmetry.space_group_name_H-M   'P 1'
#
loop_
_entity.id
_entity.type
_entity.pdbx_description
1 polymer ?
#
loop_
_entity_poly.entity_id
_entity_poly.type
_entity_poly.pdbx_seq_one_letter_code
_entity_poly.pdbx_strand_id
1 'polypeptide(L)'
;MAVKSFLQEKAGWLAITGASCILSGFIISAVFFIGSAGEGYSILNHFISELGVPSISPMAIAFNVGLIIGAPLFIPLVVSLGKHMSTKLGMFFGIGSSISGGLVGVFPATEKLLPIHAVVAFSFFIGGMLTVLVFTLVIVREHRRQHSILFPRSVALIGFVPIMIFGGFLFISFSGMVNFSNFSLESFTRPPFWGVAFLEWLSVLSIIGWIVISATHATRIAVHE
;
A
#
# COMPACT_ATOMS: atom_id res chain seq x y z
N MET A 1 -17.17 -0.68 27.24
CA MET A 1 -17.09 0.36 26.20
C MET A 1 -15.65 0.87 26.09
N ALA A 2 -15.08 1.39 27.19
CA ALA A 2 -13.70 1.92 27.27
C ALA A 2 -12.56 1.03 26.72
N VAL A 3 -12.61 -0.30 26.91
CA VAL A 3 -11.53 -1.19 26.39
C VAL A 3 -11.54 -1.27 24.86
N LYS A 4 -12.72 -1.18 24.22
CA LYS A 4 -12.85 -1.23 22.76
C LYS A 4 -12.37 0.07 22.12
N SER A 5 -12.71 1.23 22.71
CA SER A 5 -12.24 2.54 22.23
C SER A 5 -10.71 2.65 22.36
N PHE A 6 -10.13 2.24 23.49
CA PHE A 6 -8.67 2.24 23.68
C PHE A 6 -7.91 1.41 22.63
N LEU A 7 -8.37 0.19 22.33
CA LEU A 7 -7.73 -0.67 21.33
C LEU A 7 -7.84 -0.09 19.92
N GLN A 8 -8.94 0.59 19.59
CA GLN A 8 -9.15 1.23 18.30
C GLN A 8 -8.24 2.46 18.13
N GLU A 9 -8.03 3.24 19.20
CA GLU A 9 -7.09 4.35 19.21
C GLU A 9 -5.65 3.87 18.94
N LYS A 10 -5.19 2.87 19.69
CA LYS A 10 -3.84 2.31 19.52
C LYS A 10 -3.64 1.71 18.13
N ALA A 11 -4.65 1.04 17.59
CA ALA A 11 -4.61 0.53 16.23
C ALA A 11 -4.42 1.64 15.18
N GLY A 12 -5.10 2.79 15.35
CA GLY A 12 -4.92 3.95 14.47
C GLY A 12 -3.52 4.53 14.56
N TRP A 13 -2.98 4.74 15.77
CA TRP A 13 -1.61 5.23 15.93
C TRP A 13 -0.56 4.30 15.36
N LEU A 14 -0.70 2.98 15.53
CA LEU A 14 0.21 2.00 14.93
C LEU A 14 0.21 2.11 13.40
N ALA A 15 -0.96 2.27 12.78
CA ALA A 15 -1.06 2.45 11.34
C ALA A 15 -0.41 3.75 10.85
N ILE A 16 -0.57 4.86 11.58
CA ILE A 16 0.11 6.13 11.25
C ILE A 16 1.63 5.98 11.36
N THR A 17 2.12 5.30 12.39
CA THR A 17 3.55 4.98 12.55
C THR A 17 4.05 4.10 11.39
N GLY A 18 3.29 3.08 11.01
CA GLY A 18 3.61 2.22 9.87
C GLY A 18 3.71 2.99 8.56
N ALA A 19 2.74 3.86 8.28
CA ALA A 19 2.76 4.74 7.11
C ALA A 19 3.98 5.67 7.11
N SER A 20 4.29 6.25 8.28
CA SER A 20 5.45 7.15 8.43
C SER A 20 6.77 6.40 8.21
N CYS A 21 6.89 5.17 8.70
CA CYS A 21 8.06 4.32 8.51
C CYS A 21 8.28 4.00 7.01
N ILE A 22 7.22 3.59 6.32
CA ILE A 22 7.25 3.30 4.87
C ILE A 22 7.64 4.55 4.08
N LEU A 23 6.94 5.67 4.29
CA LEU A 23 7.19 6.92 3.55
C LEU A 23 8.60 7.45 3.79
N SER A 24 9.10 7.35 5.03
CA SER A 24 10.49 7.73 5.33
C SER A 24 11.48 6.85 4.58
N GLY A 25 11.24 5.53 4.55
CA GLY A 25 12.04 4.60 3.76
C GLY A 25 12.06 4.95 2.27
N PHE A 26 10.90 5.29 1.71
CA PHE A 26 10.78 5.70 0.31
C PHE A 26 11.57 6.98 0.01
N ILE A 27 11.40 8.02 0.83
CA ILE A 27 12.08 9.30 0.65
C ILE A 27 13.59 9.13 0.77
N ILE A 28 14.07 8.43 1.81
CA ILE A 28 15.49 8.19 2.01
C ILE A 28 16.06 7.44 0.81
N SER A 29 15.47 6.31 0.40
CA SER A 29 15.99 5.55 -0.74
C SER A 29 15.94 6.34 -2.05
N ALA A 30 14.90 7.16 -2.29
CA ALA A 30 14.76 7.95 -3.50
C ALA A 30 15.80 9.07 -3.60
N VAL A 31 16.13 9.74 -2.48
CA VAL A 31 17.14 10.82 -2.44
C VAL A 31 18.54 10.31 -2.79
N PHE A 32 18.87 9.09 -2.36
CA PHE A 32 20.19 8.49 -2.60
C PHE A 32 20.23 7.55 -3.81
N PHE A 33 19.14 7.46 -4.57
CA PHE A 33 19.03 6.58 -5.73
C PHE A 33 19.95 7.01 -6.87
N ILE A 34 20.60 6.04 -7.50
CA ILE A 34 21.43 6.26 -8.68
C ILE A 34 21.09 5.16 -9.68
N GLY A 35 20.31 5.51 -10.72
CA GLY A 35 19.89 4.59 -11.75
C GLY A 35 21.06 4.00 -12.54
N SER A 36 20.77 2.97 -13.33
CA SER A 36 21.78 2.24 -14.10
C SER A 36 22.55 3.11 -15.11
N ALA A 37 21.98 4.25 -15.55
CA ALA A 37 22.63 5.23 -16.41
C ALA A 37 23.17 6.45 -15.64
N GLY A 38 23.23 6.39 -14.31
CA GLY A 38 23.65 7.50 -13.44
C GLY A 38 22.56 8.56 -13.21
N GLU A 39 21.31 8.27 -13.56
CA GLU A 39 20.17 9.17 -13.39
C GLU A 39 19.62 9.20 -11.96
N GLY A 40 19.04 10.32 -11.56
CA GLY A 40 18.31 10.43 -10.30
C GLY A 40 16.92 9.79 -10.36
N TYR A 41 16.34 9.48 -9.20
CA TYR A 41 15.01 8.87 -9.13
C TYR A 41 13.90 9.79 -9.64
N SER A 42 12.93 9.21 -10.35
CA SER A 42 11.74 9.92 -10.81
C SER A 42 10.49 9.05 -10.69
N ILE A 43 9.50 9.54 -9.94
CA ILE A 43 8.17 8.90 -9.76
C ILE A 43 7.42 8.75 -11.10
N LEU A 44 7.77 9.54 -12.11
CA LEU A 44 7.09 9.52 -13.42
C LEU A 44 7.48 8.32 -14.28
N ASN A 45 8.63 7.69 -14.02
CA ASN A 45 9.15 6.64 -14.89
C ASN A 45 9.99 5.55 -14.19
N HIS A 46 10.18 5.62 -12.87
CA HIS A 46 10.78 4.54 -12.08
C HIS A 46 9.72 3.83 -11.25
N PHE A 47 9.82 2.50 -11.19
CA PHE A 47 8.98 1.72 -10.29
C PHE A 47 9.37 2.01 -8.85
N ILE A 48 8.40 1.91 -7.94
CA ILE A 48 8.66 2.12 -6.51
C ILE A 48 9.55 1.01 -5.94
N SER A 49 9.41 -0.21 -6.48
CA SER A 49 10.18 -1.39 -6.10
C SER A 49 11.68 -1.28 -6.44
N GLU A 50 12.07 -0.43 -7.39
CA GLU A 50 13.47 -0.14 -7.71
C GLU A 50 14.22 0.49 -6.52
N LEU A 51 13.51 1.22 -5.67
CA LEU A 51 14.10 1.80 -4.45
C LEU A 51 14.65 0.73 -3.51
N GLY A 52 14.11 -0.50 -3.56
CA GLY A 52 14.54 -1.62 -2.74
C GLY A 52 15.69 -2.44 -3.33
N VAL A 53 16.17 -2.13 -4.54
CA VAL A 53 17.19 -2.92 -5.23
C VAL A 53 18.60 -2.43 -4.85
N PRO A 54 19.41 -3.22 -4.12
CA PRO A 54 20.69 -2.74 -3.57
C PRO A 54 21.74 -2.36 -4.63
N SER A 55 21.66 -2.89 -5.85
CA SER A 55 22.62 -2.58 -6.92
C SER A 55 22.41 -1.19 -7.54
N ILE A 56 21.23 -0.58 -7.41
CA ILE A 56 20.89 0.75 -7.97
C ILE A 56 20.49 1.78 -6.90
N SER A 57 20.16 1.33 -5.70
CA SER A 57 19.78 2.20 -4.58
C SER A 57 20.74 1.96 -3.40
N PRO A 58 21.76 2.81 -3.22
CA PRO A 58 22.69 2.75 -2.07
C PRO A 58 21.97 2.65 -0.71
N MET A 59 20.81 3.30 -0.59
CA MET A 59 19.98 3.25 0.61
C MET A 59 18.77 2.33 0.47
N ALA A 60 18.85 1.27 -0.35
CA ALA A 60 17.79 0.27 -0.53
C ALA A 60 17.30 -0.35 0.77
N ILE A 61 18.19 -0.46 1.76
CA ILE A 61 17.85 -0.95 3.09
C ILE A 61 16.75 -0.11 3.75
N ALA A 62 16.72 1.21 3.54
CA ALA A 62 15.72 2.08 4.14
C ALA A 62 14.32 1.76 3.60
N PHE A 63 14.19 1.59 2.29
CA PHE A 63 12.97 1.13 1.63
C PHE A 63 12.51 -0.24 2.15
N ASN A 64 13.41 -1.23 2.11
CA ASN A 64 13.08 -2.62 2.45
C ASN A 64 12.69 -2.76 3.92
N VAL A 65 13.46 -2.18 4.84
CA VAL A 65 13.16 -2.19 6.28
C VAL A 65 11.89 -1.40 6.58
N GLY A 66 11.67 -0.27 5.89
CA GLY A 66 10.45 0.52 5.99
C GLY A 66 9.20 -0.31 5.68
N LEU A 67 9.24 -1.14 4.63
CA LEU A 67 8.17 -2.07 4.30
C LEU A 67 8.02 -3.20 5.31
N ILE A 68 9.13 -3.87 5.66
CA ILE A 68 9.15 -5.01 6.61
C ILE A 68 8.53 -4.62 7.96
N ILE A 69 8.85 -3.43 8.46
CA ILE A 69 8.36 -2.94 9.75
C ILE A 69 6.98 -2.29 9.59
N GLY A 70 6.83 -1.39 8.61
CA GLY A 70 5.66 -0.53 8.53
C GLY A 70 4.40 -1.23 8.06
N ALA A 71 4.50 -2.17 7.11
CA ALA A 71 3.31 -2.82 6.54
C ALA A 71 2.57 -3.70 7.56
N PRO A 72 3.24 -4.52 8.41
CA PRO A 72 2.57 -5.25 9.49
C PRO A 72 1.85 -4.35 10.51
N LEU A 73 2.27 -3.10 10.68
CA LEU A 73 1.61 -2.16 11.59
C LEU A 73 0.22 -1.70 11.10
N PHE A 74 -0.15 -2.03 9.86
CA PHE A 74 -1.52 -1.84 9.36
C PHE A 74 -2.50 -2.93 9.85
N ILE A 75 -2.00 -4.10 10.26
CA ILE A 75 -2.82 -5.25 10.69
C ILE A 75 -3.78 -4.90 11.83
N PRO A 76 -3.35 -4.23 12.92
CA PRO A 76 -4.25 -3.85 14.01
C PRO A 76 -5.43 -2.98 13.54
N LEU A 77 -5.18 -2.04 12.61
CA LEU A 77 -6.22 -1.17 12.08
C LEU A 77 -7.24 -1.97 11.27
N VAL A 78 -6.81 -2.79 10.30
CA VAL A 78 -7.75 -3.56 9.46
C VAL A 78 -8.53 -4.60 10.28
N VAL A 79 -7.93 -5.18 11.31
CA VAL A 79 -8.63 -6.06 12.26
C VAL A 79 -9.66 -5.30 13.07
N SER A 80 -9.30 -4.11 13.58
CA SER A 80 -10.20 -3.26 14.35
C SER A 80 -11.41 -2.83 13.51
N LEU A 81 -11.17 -2.31 12.31
CA LEU A 81 -12.21 -1.92 11.35
C LEU A 81 -13.08 -3.13 10.97
N GLY A 82 -12.46 -4.27 10.66
CA GLY A 82 -13.18 -5.48 10.27
C GLY A 82 -14.10 -6.01 11.36
N LYS A 83 -13.68 -5.93 12.63
CA LYS A 83 -14.52 -6.29 13.79
C LYS A 83 -15.65 -5.28 14.01
N HIS A 84 -15.36 -3.99 13.90
CA HIS A 84 -16.36 -2.94 14.11
C HIS A 84 -17.47 -3.00 13.05
N MET A 85 -17.08 -3.14 11.78
CA MET A 85 -17.99 -3.19 10.63
C MET A 85 -18.49 -4.61 10.30
N SER A 86 -18.15 -5.60 11.14
CA SER A 86 -18.53 -7.00 10.95
C SER A 86 -18.17 -7.59 9.57
N THR A 87 -17.04 -7.20 9.00
CA THR A 87 -16.57 -7.67 7.69
C THR A 87 -15.33 -8.57 7.80
N LYS A 88 -15.56 -9.89 7.75
CA LYS A 88 -14.48 -10.90 7.74
C LYS A 88 -13.64 -10.85 6.47
N LEU A 89 -14.27 -10.58 5.32
CA LEU A 89 -13.58 -10.50 4.03
C LEU A 89 -12.62 -9.30 3.98
N GLY A 90 -13.06 -8.12 4.45
CA GLY A 90 -12.21 -6.93 4.50
C GLY A 90 -10.98 -7.16 5.38
N MET A 91 -11.18 -7.84 6.52
CA MET A 91 -10.08 -8.24 7.41
C MET A 91 -9.14 -9.24 6.75
N PHE A 92 -9.65 -10.28 6.10
CA PHE A 92 -8.85 -11.32 5.44
C PHE A 92 -7.93 -10.71 4.37
N PHE A 93 -8.49 -9.92 3.45
CA PHE A 93 -7.70 -9.26 2.42
C PHE A 93 -6.73 -8.23 3.01
N GLY A 94 -7.13 -7.50 4.05
CA GLY A 94 -6.30 -6.47 4.67
C GLY A 94 -5.08 -7.05 5.36
N ILE A 95 -5.26 -8.15 6.09
CA ILE A 95 -4.15 -8.88 6.73
C ILE A 95 -3.23 -9.45 5.64
N GLY A 96 -3.79 -10.13 4.64
CA GLY A 96 -3.01 -10.69 3.54
C GLY A 96 -2.16 -9.64 2.83
N SER A 97 -2.78 -8.51 2.46
CA SER A 97 -2.10 -7.37 1.83
C SER A 97 -1.01 -6.80 2.73
N SER A 98 -1.27 -6.61 4.03
CA SER A 98 -0.27 -6.07 4.97
C SER A 98 0.96 -6.99 5.10
N ILE A 99 0.74 -8.31 5.16
CA ILE A 99 1.83 -9.30 5.18
C ILE A 99 2.59 -9.27 3.86
N SER A 100 1.89 -9.32 2.73
CA SER A 100 2.50 -9.24 1.40
C SER A 100 3.32 -7.97 1.21
N GLY A 101 2.84 -6.81 1.68
CA GLY A 101 3.57 -5.55 1.64
C GLY A 101 4.88 -5.60 2.44
N GLY A 102 4.90 -6.27 3.60
CA GLY A 102 6.13 -6.52 4.35
C GLY A 102 7.08 -7.45 3.60
N LEU A 103 6.54 -8.51 2.97
CA LEU A 103 7.32 -9.46 2.18
C LEU A 103 7.94 -8.83 0.92
N VAL A 104 7.36 -7.77 0.36
CA VAL A 104 8.00 -7.01 -0.73
C VAL A 104 9.38 -6.47 -0.31
N GLY A 105 9.53 -6.03 0.95
CA GLY A 105 10.84 -5.62 1.48
C GLY A 105 11.78 -6.79 1.76
N VAL A 106 11.25 -7.99 2.04
CA VAL A 106 12.05 -9.23 2.23
C VAL A 106 12.57 -9.75 0.90
N PHE A 107 11.80 -9.59 -0.17
CA PHE A 107 12.13 -10.03 -1.51
C PHE A 107 12.29 -8.84 -2.46
N PRO A 108 13.41 -8.11 -2.46
CA PRO A 108 13.64 -7.01 -3.38
C PRO A 108 13.57 -7.41 -4.86
N ALA A 109 13.27 -6.45 -5.74
CA ALA A 109 13.15 -6.64 -7.20
C ALA A 109 14.50 -6.83 -7.92
N THR A 110 15.40 -7.61 -7.34
CA THR A 110 16.65 -8.05 -7.99
C THR A 110 16.34 -9.15 -9.02
N GLU A 111 17.21 -9.34 -10.02
CA GLU A 111 17.02 -10.37 -11.07
C GLU A 111 16.70 -11.76 -10.50
N LYS A 112 17.42 -12.18 -9.45
CA LYS A 112 17.24 -13.49 -8.81
C LYS A 112 15.91 -13.62 -8.05
N LEU A 113 15.44 -12.54 -7.44
CA LEU A 113 14.25 -12.55 -6.58
C LEU A 113 13.00 -12.02 -7.28
N LEU A 114 13.13 -11.53 -8.52
CA LEU A 114 12.03 -10.92 -9.28
C LEU A 114 10.77 -11.81 -9.36
N PRO A 115 10.85 -13.14 -9.57
CA PRO A 115 9.65 -13.98 -9.62
C PRO A 115 8.88 -14.00 -8.29
N ILE A 116 9.58 -14.16 -7.16
CA ILE A 116 8.93 -14.17 -5.84
C ILE A 116 8.48 -12.76 -5.44
N HIS A 117 9.27 -11.73 -5.77
CA HIS A 117 8.91 -10.32 -5.61
C HIS A 117 7.58 -10.03 -6.32
N ALA A 118 7.45 -10.44 -7.58
CA ALA A 118 6.23 -10.25 -8.35
C ALA A 118 5.04 -10.93 -7.67
N VAL A 119 5.16 -12.18 -7.22
CA VAL A 119 4.07 -12.87 -6.51
C VAL A 119 3.63 -12.10 -5.26
N VAL A 120 4.57 -11.66 -4.41
CA VAL A 120 4.21 -10.94 -3.18
C VAL A 120 3.71 -9.54 -3.47
N ALA A 121 4.25 -8.84 -4.48
CA ALA A 121 3.79 -7.53 -4.90
C ALA A 121 2.37 -7.59 -5.48
N PHE A 122 2.08 -8.51 -6.40
CA PHE A 122 0.71 -8.70 -6.91
C PHE A 122 -0.27 -9.11 -5.82
N SER A 123 0.17 -9.94 -4.85
CA SER A 123 -0.65 -10.28 -3.68
C SER A 123 -0.97 -9.05 -2.83
N PHE A 124 0.01 -8.17 -2.61
CA PHE A 124 -0.19 -6.87 -1.96
C PHE A 124 -1.18 -6.00 -2.74
N PHE A 125 -0.99 -5.85 -4.05
CA PHE A 125 -1.83 -4.99 -4.88
C PHE A 125 -3.28 -5.50 -4.94
N ILE A 126 -3.48 -6.77 -5.28
CA ILE A 126 -4.81 -7.38 -5.35
C ILE A 126 -5.48 -7.36 -3.96
N GLY A 127 -4.76 -7.79 -2.93
CA GLY A 127 -5.27 -7.77 -1.56
C GLY A 127 -5.63 -6.37 -1.09
N GLY A 128 -4.81 -5.36 -1.39
CA GLY A 128 -5.04 -3.97 -1.03
C GLY A 128 -6.29 -3.42 -1.71
N MET A 129 -6.43 -3.65 -3.02
CA MET A 129 -7.62 -3.28 -3.78
C MET A 129 -8.89 -3.93 -3.21
N LEU A 130 -8.86 -5.24 -2.94
CA LEU A 130 -10.00 -5.97 -2.39
C LEU A 130 -10.35 -5.52 -0.96
N THR A 131 -9.33 -5.17 -0.16
CA THR A 131 -9.51 -4.60 1.18
C THR A 131 -10.31 -3.31 1.10
N VAL A 132 -9.84 -2.35 0.30
CA VAL A 132 -10.51 -1.05 0.19
C VAL A 132 -11.88 -1.19 -0.45
N LEU A 133 -12.04 -2.05 -1.46
CA LEU A 133 -13.33 -2.35 -2.08
C LEU A 133 -14.34 -2.85 -1.04
N VAL A 134 -13.99 -3.87 -0.26
CA VAL A 134 -14.90 -4.44 0.74
C VAL A 134 -15.26 -3.41 1.82
N PHE A 135 -14.29 -2.69 2.38
CA PHE A 135 -14.57 -1.67 3.40
C PHE A 135 -15.42 -0.52 2.83
N THR A 136 -15.13 -0.06 1.62
CA THR A 136 -15.91 0.99 0.95
C THR A 136 -17.36 0.55 0.74
N LEU A 137 -17.59 -0.66 0.25
CA LEU A 137 -18.93 -1.21 0.06
C LEU A 137 -19.71 -1.33 1.38
N VAL A 138 -19.03 -1.70 2.47
CA VAL A 138 -19.65 -1.77 3.80
C VAL A 138 -20.04 -0.39 4.31
N ILE A 139 -19.15 0.61 4.22
CA ILE A 139 -19.44 1.99 4.60
C ILE A 139 -20.64 2.55 3.81
N VAL A 140 -20.68 2.33 2.49
CA VAL A 140 -21.82 2.74 1.64
C VAL A 140 -23.13 2.06 2.08
N ARG A 141 -23.06 0.78 2.48
CA ARG A 141 -24.23 0.02 2.94
C ARG A 141 -24.72 0.49 4.31
N GLU A 142 -23.83 0.75 5.26
CA GLU A 142 -24.16 1.27 6.59
C GLU A 142 -24.80 2.64 6.48
N HIS A 143 -24.24 3.52 5.63
CA HIS A 143 -24.79 4.86 5.46
C HIS A 143 -26.19 4.87 4.83
N ARG A 144 -26.52 3.86 4.01
CA ARG A 144 -27.89 3.64 3.50
C ARG A 144 -28.87 3.15 4.58
N ARG A 145 -28.35 2.47 5.61
CA ARG A 145 -29.16 1.87 6.68
C ARG A 145 -29.28 2.74 7.93
N GLN A 146 -28.57 3.87 7.99
CA GLN A 146 -28.51 4.80 9.14
C GLN A 146 -28.08 4.14 10.47
N HIS A 147 -27.43 2.96 10.42
CA HIS A 147 -26.89 2.29 11.59
C HIS A 147 -25.45 2.75 11.83
N SER A 148 -25.15 3.19 13.07
CA SER A 148 -23.79 3.44 13.61
C SER A 148 -22.78 3.96 12.59
N ILE A 149 -22.97 5.21 12.14
CA ILE A 149 -22.14 5.84 11.11
C ILE A 149 -20.77 6.16 11.71
N LEU A 150 -19.82 5.23 11.58
CA LEU A 150 -18.43 5.42 12.02
C LEU A 150 -17.68 6.41 11.10
N PHE A 151 -18.02 6.40 9.80
CA PHE A 151 -17.36 7.20 8.79
C PHE A 151 -18.33 8.10 8.03
N PRO A 152 -17.98 9.37 7.78
CA PRO A 152 -18.80 10.23 6.95
C PRO A 152 -18.83 9.75 5.49
N ARG A 153 -19.90 10.08 4.77
CA ARG A 153 -20.13 9.78 3.35
C ARG A 153 -18.94 10.13 2.43
N SER A 154 -18.21 11.19 2.77
CA SER A 154 -16.99 11.62 2.06
C SER A 154 -15.87 10.58 2.11
N VAL A 155 -15.71 9.84 3.21
CA VAL A 155 -14.68 8.80 3.34
C VAL A 155 -14.99 7.60 2.45
N ALA A 156 -16.27 7.29 2.24
CA ALA A 156 -16.66 6.26 1.28
C ALA A 156 -16.25 6.64 -0.15
N LEU A 157 -16.40 7.92 -0.53
CA LEU A 157 -15.97 8.42 -1.85
C LEU A 157 -14.45 8.36 -2.02
N ILE A 158 -13.69 8.64 -0.95
CA ILE A 158 -12.23 8.52 -0.95
C ILE A 158 -11.79 7.09 -1.21
N GLY A 159 -12.53 6.08 -0.73
CA GLY A 159 -12.25 4.67 -0.97
C GLY A 159 -12.32 4.25 -2.45
N PHE A 160 -13.10 4.93 -3.29
CA PHE A 160 -13.15 4.62 -4.72
C PHE A 160 -11.86 4.98 -5.47
N VAL A 161 -11.11 5.98 -4.99
CA VAL A 161 -9.86 6.44 -5.62
C VAL A 161 -8.82 5.31 -5.72
N PRO A 162 -8.38 4.67 -4.62
CA PRO A 162 -7.42 3.55 -4.71
C PRO A 162 -8.00 2.38 -5.51
N ILE A 163 -9.30 2.08 -5.43
CA ILE A 163 -9.90 0.97 -6.21
C ILE A 163 -9.66 1.18 -7.71
N MET A 164 -9.91 2.38 -8.23
CA MET A 164 -9.71 2.71 -9.64
C MET A 164 -8.23 2.69 -10.03
N ILE A 165 -7.36 3.23 -9.18
CA ILE A 165 -5.92 3.30 -9.44
C ILE A 165 -5.30 1.89 -9.47
N PHE A 166 -5.60 1.06 -8.47
CA PHE A 166 -5.14 -0.33 -8.42
C PHE A 166 -5.71 -1.13 -9.60
N GLY A 167 -6.99 -0.95 -9.92
CA GLY A 167 -7.61 -1.61 -11.08
C GLY A 167 -6.89 -1.26 -12.38
N GLY A 168 -6.56 0.01 -12.60
CA GLY A 168 -5.79 0.47 -13.75
C GLY A 168 -4.36 -0.10 -13.78
N PHE A 169 -3.66 -0.06 -12.65
CA PHE A 169 -2.33 -0.64 -12.50
C PHE A 169 -2.33 -2.14 -12.83
N LEU A 170 -3.22 -2.91 -12.19
CA LEU A 170 -3.32 -4.35 -12.37
C LEU A 170 -3.72 -4.71 -13.80
N PHE A 171 -4.67 -3.98 -14.41
CA PHE A 171 -5.08 -4.20 -15.79
C PHE A 171 -3.88 -4.08 -16.75
N ILE A 172 -3.14 -2.97 -16.68
CA ILE A 172 -1.96 -2.74 -17.54
C ILE A 172 -0.87 -3.77 -17.25
N SER A 173 -0.57 -4.04 -15.98
CA SER A 173 0.47 -4.98 -15.58
C SER A 173 0.18 -6.41 -16.02
N PHE A 174 -1.08 -6.88 -15.91
CA PHE A 174 -1.47 -8.21 -16.40
C PHE A 174 -1.45 -8.30 -17.92
N SER A 175 -1.91 -7.26 -18.63
CA SER A 175 -1.82 -7.21 -20.09
C SER A 175 -0.37 -7.22 -20.61
N GLY A 176 0.56 -6.65 -19.84
CA GLY A 176 1.99 -6.58 -20.17
C GLY A 176 2.83 -7.75 -19.66
N MET A 177 2.31 -8.64 -18.81
CA MET A 177 3.07 -9.69 -18.10
C MET A 177 3.83 -10.66 -19.02
N VAL A 178 3.35 -10.85 -20.24
CA VAL A 178 4.02 -11.67 -21.28
C VAL A 178 5.37 -11.09 -21.71
N ASN A 179 5.62 -9.79 -21.49
CA ASN A 179 6.85 -9.10 -21.91
C ASN A 179 7.91 -8.95 -20.80
N PHE A 180 7.57 -9.20 -19.54
CA PHE A 180 8.49 -9.01 -18.40
C PHE A 180 9.51 -10.13 -18.21
N SER A 181 9.28 -11.32 -18.78
CA SER A 181 10.19 -12.47 -18.67
C SER A 181 11.56 -12.25 -19.33
N ASN A 182 11.67 -11.26 -20.24
CA ASN A 182 12.91 -10.86 -20.92
C ASN A 182 13.36 -9.43 -20.57
N PHE A 183 12.77 -8.81 -19.54
CA PHE A 183 13.06 -7.43 -19.17
C PHE A 183 14.34 -7.35 -18.32
N SER A 184 15.34 -6.63 -18.83
CA SER A 184 16.55 -6.28 -18.09
C SER A 184 16.50 -4.80 -17.72
N LEU A 185 16.48 -4.51 -16.41
CA LEU A 185 16.50 -3.14 -15.87
C LEU A 185 17.71 -2.34 -16.35
N GLU A 186 18.83 -3.02 -16.62
CA GLU A 186 20.10 -2.38 -17.00
C GLU A 186 20.16 -1.98 -18.48
N SER A 187 19.43 -2.68 -19.36
CA SER A 187 19.43 -2.41 -20.81
C SER A 187 18.19 -1.68 -21.32
N PHE A 188 17.20 -1.44 -20.44
CA PHE A 188 15.96 -0.78 -20.81
C PHE A 188 16.13 0.74 -20.96
N THR A 189 15.87 1.26 -22.17
CA THR A 189 15.78 2.70 -22.41
C THR A 189 14.44 3.24 -21.90
N ARG A 190 14.45 3.88 -20.73
CA ARG A 190 13.24 4.37 -20.06
C ARG A 190 12.66 5.60 -20.78
N PRO A 191 11.33 5.66 -21.01
CA PRO A 191 10.70 6.89 -21.45
C PRO A 191 10.68 7.94 -20.31
N PRO A 192 10.54 9.24 -20.61
CA PRO A 192 10.38 10.28 -19.58
C PRO A 192 9.15 10.08 -18.69
N PHE A 193 8.11 9.46 -19.23
CA PHE A 193 6.91 9.06 -18.53
C PHE A 193 6.59 7.61 -18.83
N TRP A 194 6.46 6.80 -17.79
CA TRP A 194 6.08 5.39 -17.89
C TRP A 194 4.83 5.12 -17.07
N GLY A 195 3.68 5.04 -17.75
CA GLY A 195 2.37 5.00 -17.10
C GLY A 195 2.20 3.87 -16.08
N VAL A 196 2.78 2.69 -16.33
CA VAL A 196 2.69 1.55 -15.38
C VAL A 196 3.47 1.82 -14.08
N ALA A 197 4.67 2.40 -14.17
CA ALA A 197 5.46 2.79 -13.00
C ALA A 197 4.80 3.91 -12.21
N PHE A 198 4.26 4.91 -12.91
CA PHE A 198 3.50 5.99 -12.29
C PHE A 198 2.23 5.47 -11.58
N LEU A 199 1.50 4.52 -12.18
CA LEU A 199 0.34 3.89 -11.57
C LEU A 199 0.68 3.01 -10.36
N GLU A 200 1.85 2.38 -10.35
CA GLU A 200 2.35 1.66 -9.17
C GLU A 200 2.51 2.63 -7.99
N TRP A 201 3.16 3.77 -8.22
CA TRP A 201 3.31 4.84 -7.23
C TRP A 201 1.96 5.36 -6.73
N LEU A 202 1.05 5.68 -7.64
CA LEU A 202 -0.29 6.13 -7.27
C LEU A 202 -1.03 5.07 -6.47
N SER A 203 -0.85 3.79 -6.77
CA SER A 203 -1.48 2.70 -6.00
C SER A 203 -0.97 2.70 -4.57
N VAL A 204 0.35 2.75 -4.36
CA VAL A 204 0.96 2.76 -3.02
C VAL A 204 0.58 4.03 -2.24
N LEU A 205 0.68 5.22 -2.84
CA LEU A 205 0.35 6.46 -2.17
C LEU A 205 -1.15 6.56 -1.83
N SER A 206 -2.03 6.07 -2.71
CA SER A 206 -3.48 6.10 -2.47
C SER A 206 -3.90 5.14 -1.36
N ILE A 207 -3.30 3.95 -1.24
CA ILE A 207 -3.60 3.05 -0.12
C ILE A 207 -3.05 3.59 1.20
N ILE A 208 -1.84 4.16 1.21
CA ILE A 208 -1.28 4.81 2.42
C ILE A 208 -2.19 5.96 2.85
N GLY A 209 -2.62 6.80 1.91
CA GLY A 209 -3.57 7.89 2.17
C GLY A 209 -4.89 7.38 2.76
N TRP A 210 -5.47 6.33 2.18
CA TRP A 210 -6.69 5.71 2.70
C TRP A 210 -6.51 5.15 4.11
N ILE A 211 -5.37 4.52 4.41
CA ILE A 211 -5.02 4.02 5.74
C ILE A 211 -4.91 5.16 6.75
N VAL A 212 -4.18 6.23 6.42
CA VAL A 212 -3.99 7.38 7.33
C VAL A 212 -5.32 8.08 7.63
N ILE A 213 -6.17 8.27 6.63
CA ILE A 213 -7.51 8.83 6.81
C ILE A 213 -8.35 7.92 7.72
N SER A 214 -8.33 6.61 7.46
CA SER A 214 -9.07 5.63 8.26
C SER A 214 -8.58 5.58 9.71
N ALA A 215 -7.27 5.64 9.92
CA ALA A 215 -6.63 5.69 11.22
C ALA A 215 -6.97 6.99 11.99
N THR A 216 -7.00 8.13 11.31
CA THR A 216 -7.37 9.42 11.91
C THR A 216 -8.82 9.43 12.38
N HIS A 217 -9.73 8.82 11.62
CA HIS A 217 -11.10 8.65 12.07
C HIS A 217 -11.20 7.67 13.24
N ALA A 218 -10.48 6.55 13.18
CA ALA A 218 -10.48 5.56 14.26
C ALA A 218 -9.97 6.14 15.59
N THR A 219 -8.93 6.99 15.56
CA THR A 219 -8.39 7.67 16.75
C THR A 219 -9.34 8.73 17.30
N ARG A 220 -9.98 9.54 16.46
CA ARG A 220 -10.93 10.58 16.92
C ARG A 220 -12.16 10.01 17.63
N ILE A 221 -12.69 8.90 17.12
CA ILE A 221 -13.89 8.27 17.70
C ILE A 221 -13.58 7.75 19.10
N ALA A 222 -12.39 7.20 19.31
CA ALA A 222 -11.97 6.71 20.62
C ALA A 222 -11.75 7.80 21.69
N VAL A 223 -11.46 9.04 21.28
CA VAL A 223 -11.25 10.18 22.21
C VAL A 223 -12.59 10.78 22.68
N HIS A 224 -13.66 10.58 21.92
CA HIS A 224 -14.98 11.16 22.20
C HIS A 224 -16.01 10.17 22.76
N GLU A 225 -15.62 8.90 22.97
CA GLU A 225 -16.39 7.85 23.67
C GLU A 225 -15.88 7.60 25.10
#